data_AF-A0A2N0UZC7-F1
#
_entry.id   AF-A0A2N0UZC7-F1
#
_cell.length_a   1.000
_cell.length_b   1.000
_cell.length_c   1.000
_cell.angle_alpha   90.00
_cell.angle_beta   90.00
_cell.angle_gamma   90.00
#
_symmetry.space_group_name_H-M   'P 1'
#
loop_
_entity.id
_entity.type
_entity.pdbx_description
1 polymer ?
#
loop_
_entity_poly.entity_id
_entity_poly.type
_entity_poly.pdbx_seq_one_letter_code
_entity_poly.pdbx_strand_id
1 'polypeptide(L)'
;MTSSLNFVSAGEVTYGDVDGSGEVDAHDAKLAKSLIGSIPTEEQLTKADVDDDGKITENDVNLILQAVENEFCKDLFPCAKALYTAPDYLSGRTMYCDGDSVAYGSGTDTMGNSTYSFCNYVAEKYNMTMTNKAVPGTTLAIRKNFIGTNHKSILERVREMKDDYDVILLDGGFNDLFKNVKIGSMTDKSNKSGKYDEYTTAGALESICYFLNMNYKSSIKLFVLCHDCSKKTKQSQYWTLIKNILDKWEIPYVDLSEETELTDDNEEITTQYFKYNTTTKKGDGIHPLAYTNMKIYGPAVAEKLNEVAQNKSELVVPITELSMGLFETYSLNSKITELRGDIEMSYYSSNPSIASVDENGKISATGIGDTVITISTSDGKTKNVNVNVKFLAMAVSFGKNKISLSEGNSSLLNLSVADGEATCSTTYSSTDPTVASVDEYSGKITANKTGKTTVSCTTANGVTVRCLVYVTKGVQSKIQKA
;
A
#
# COMPACT_ATOMS: atom_id res chain seq x y z
N MET A 1 -0.46 -20.67 -8.67
CA MET A 1 0.55 -20.19 -9.62
C MET A 1 1.55 -19.43 -8.79
N THR A 2 2.71 -20.04 -8.61
CA THR A 2 3.82 -19.57 -7.79
C THR A 2 4.42 -18.33 -8.46
N SER A 3 4.29 -17.17 -7.83
CA SER A 3 5.17 -16.03 -8.09
C SER A 3 6.56 -16.38 -7.54
N SER A 4 7.27 -17.24 -8.27
CA SER A 4 8.71 -17.41 -8.07
C SER A 4 9.38 -16.24 -8.78
N LEU A 5 10.08 -15.40 -8.04
CA LEU A 5 11.08 -14.51 -8.60
C LEU A 5 12.11 -15.38 -9.32
N ASN A 6 11.90 -15.62 -10.61
CA ASN A 6 12.88 -16.26 -11.46
C ASN A 6 13.87 -15.19 -11.89
N PHE A 7 15.06 -15.22 -11.29
CA PHE A 7 16.20 -14.47 -11.80
C PHE A 7 16.61 -15.08 -13.15
N VAL A 8 16.22 -14.44 -14.25
CA VAL A 8 16.62 -14.83 -15.60
C VAL A 8 17.43 -13.70 -16.21
N SER A 9 18.73 -13.88 -16.42
CA SER A 9 19.45 -13.10 -17.43
C SER A 9 19.01 -13.63 -18.79
N ALA A 10 18.11 -12.92 -19.47
CA ALA A 10 17.64 -13.31 -20.80
C ALA A 10 18.69 -13.13 -21.92
N GLY A 11 19.91 -12.69 -21.58
CA GLY A 11 21.06 -12.64 -22.47
C GLY A 11 22.30 -13.08 -21.72
N GLU A 12 23.30 -13.55 -22.46
CA GLU A 12 24.69 -13.75 -22.04
C GLU A 12 25.33 -12.39 -21.67
N VAL A 13 24.69 -11.61 -20.80
CA VAL A 13 25.18 -10.32 -20.32
C VAL A 13 26.04 -10.62 -19.10
N THR A 14 27.34 -10.58 -19.31
CA THR A 14 28.31 -10.54 -18.23
C THR A 14 28.36 -9.09 -17.75
N TYR A 15 27.73 -8.79 -16.63
CA TYR A 15 27.85 -7.47 -16.02
C TYR A 15 29.32 -7.23 -15.64
N GLY A 16 29.74 -5.96 -15.66
CA GLY A 16 31.14 -5.59 -15.47
C GLY A 16 32.04 -5.93 -16.66
N ASP A 17 31.58 -6.66 -17.68
CA ASP A 17 32.26 -6.81 -18.98
C ASP A 17 31.75 -5.69 -19.89
N VAL A 18 32.26 -4.49 -19.63
CA VAL A 18 31.81 -3.24 -20.23
C VAL A 18 32.21 -3.16 -21.70
N ASP A 19 33.32 -3.81 -22.07
CA ASP A 19 33.79 -3.87 -23.46
C ASP A 19 33.24 -5.05 -24.28
N GLY A 20 32.60 -6.03 -23.62
CA GLY A 20 31.98 -7.19 -24.27
C GLY A 20 32.98 -8.26 -24.71
N SER A 21 34.15 -8.33 -24.05
CA SER A 21 35.22 -9.28 -24.32
C SER A 21 34.91 -10.70 -23.82
N GLY A 22 33.94 -10.85 -22.92
CA GLY A 22 33.62 -12.08 -22.21
C GLY A 22 34.41 -12.27 -20.90
N GLU A 23 35.27 -11.32 -20.53
CA GLU A 23 36.00 -11.28 -19.26
C GLU A 23 35.71 -9.97 -18.51
N VAL A 24 35.92 -9.95 -17.19
CA VAL A 24 35.80 -8.74 -16.38
C VAL A 24 37.20 -8.44 -15.86
N ASP A 25 37.81 -7.37 -16.36
CA ASP A 25 39.19 -6.98 -16.06
C ASP A 25 39.35 -5.47 -15.79
N ALA A 26 40.60 -5.03 -15.60
CA ALA A 26 40.91 -3.64 -15.28
C ALA A 26 40.58 -2.65 -16.43
N HIS A 27 40.43 -3.15 -17.66
CA HIS A 27 39.99 -2.39 -18.81
C HIS A 27 38.52 -1.99 -18.67
N ASP A 28 37.68 -2.90 -18.19
CA ASP A 28 36.26 -2.64 -17.95
C ASP A 28 36.04 -1.54 -16.92
N ALA A 29 36.77 -1.60 -15.80
CA ALA A 29 36.71 -0.55 -14.78
C ALA A 29 37.09 0.82 -15.35
N LYS A 30 38.09 0.86 -16.23
CA LYS A 30 38.52 2.09 -16.90
C LYS A 30 37.47 2.60 -17.88
N LEU A 31 36.80 1.69 -18.58
CA LEU A 31 35.74 2.01 -19.52
C LEU A 31 34.49 2.51 -18.80
N ALA A 32 34.02 1.82 -17.76
CA ALA A 32 32.95 2.28 -16.86
C ALA A 32 33.24 3.69 -16.33
N LYS A 33 34.47 3.93 -15.86
CA LYS A 33 34.91 5.24 -15.36
C LYS A 33 34.83 6.34 -16.43
N SER A 34 35.08 6.01 -17.69
CA SER A 34 34.96 6.96 -18.80
C SER A 34 33.51 7.31 -19.17
N LEU A 35 32.56 6.48 -18.78
CA LEU A 35 31.14 6.66 -19.05
C LEU A 35 30.43 7.51 -17.98
N ILE A 36 31.06 7.74 -16.81
CA ILE A 36 30.52 8.58 -15.74
C ILE A 36 30.25 10.00 -16.27
N GLY A 37 29.00 10.46 -16.14
CA GLY A 37 28.56 11.79 -16.60
C GLY A 37 28.37 11.92 -18.12
N SER A 38 28.50 10.83 -18.87
CA SER A 38 28.15 10.75 -20.29
C SER A 38 26.68 10.37 -20.50
N ILE A 39 26.23 10.28 -21.75
CA ILE A 39 24.95 9.65 -22.12
C ILE A 39 25.30 8.27 -22.71
N PRO A 40 25.32 7.19 -21.89
CA PRO A 40 25.68 5.85 -22.36
C PRO A 40 24.58 5.27 -23.26
N THR A 41 24.93 4.31 -24.13
CA THR A 41 23.92 3.46 -24.78
C THR A 41 23.26 2.54 -23.76
N GLU A 42 22.08 2.00 -24.09
CA GLU A 42 21.37 1.05 -23.21
C GLU A 42 22.22 -0.18 -22.89
N GLU A 43 23.01 -0.66 -23.84
CA GLU A 43 23.94 -1.78 -23.65
C GLU A 43 25.11 -1.43 -22.72
N GLN A 44 25.70 -0.23 -22.90
CA GLN A 44 26.78 0.25 -22.04
C GLN A 44 26.32 0.49 -20.61
N LEU A 45 25.13 1.07 -20.45
CA LEU A 45 24.49 1.23 -19.14
C LEU A 45 24.28 -0.14 -18.51
N THR A 46 23.66 -1.08 -19.23
CA THR A 46 23.39 -2.43 -18.71
C THR A 46 24.66 -3.16 -18.26
N LYS A 47 25.79 -3.00 -18.94
CA LYS A 47 27.05 -3.68 -18.58
C LYS A 47 27.85 -2.96 -17.48
N ALA A 48 27.81 -1.62 -17.46
CA ALA A 48 28.62 -0.80 -16.55
C ALA A 48 27.91 -0.39 -15.27
N ASP A 49 26.58 -0.41 -15.23
CA ASP A 49 25.75 -0.23 -14.03
C ASP A 49 25.68 -1.57 -13.29
N VAL A 50 26.77 -1.89 -12.59
CA VAL A 50 26.96 -3.18 -11.92
C VAL A 50 26.36 -3.21 -10.52
N ASP A 51 25.78 -2.11 -10.05
CA ASP A 51 24.87 -2.10 -8.90
C ASP A 51 23.39 -1.88 -9.29
N ASP A 52 23.08 -1.74 -10.58
CA ASP A 52 21.76 -1.60 -11.20
C ASP A 52 20.91 -0.54 -10.46
N ASP A 53 21.52 0.64 -10.24
CA ASP A 53 20.88 1.85 -9.69
C ASP A 53 20.34 2.80 -10.80
N GLY A 54 20.52 2.40 -12.06
CA GLY A 54 20.11 3.12 -13.26
C GLY A 54 21.14 4.14 -13.74
N LYS A 55 22.35 4.17 -13.17
CA LYS A 55 23.41 5.12 -13.50
C LYS A 55 24.78 4.42 -13.47
N ILE A 56 25.73 5.02 -14.19
CA ILE A 56 27.14 4.62 -14.09
C ILE A 56 27.84 5.62 -13.16
N THR A 57 28.32 5.15 -12.03
CA THR A 57 28.91 5.95 -10.96
C THR A 57 30.32 5.46 -10.59
N GLU A 58 30.99 6.17 -9.68
CA GLU A 58 32.27 5.70 -9.13
C GLU A 58 32.08 4.41 -8.28
N ASN A 59 30.86 4.15 -7.78
CA ASN A 59 30.57 2.93 -7.04
C ASN A 59 30.67 1.69 -7.93
N ASP A 60 30.10 1.76 -9.13
CA ASP A 60 30.20 0.72 -10.16
C ASP A 60 31.64 0.39 -10.51
N VAL A 61 32.45 1.42 -10.74
CA VAL A 61 33.88 1.29 -11.03
C VAL A 61 34.60 0.56 -9.90
N ASN A 62 34.29 0.90 -8.64
CA ASN A 62 34.90 0.26 -7.48
C ASN A 62 34.47 -1.20 -7.35
N LEU A 63 33.20 -1.54 -7.65
CA LEU A 63 32.72 -2.91 -7.65
C LEU A 63 33.39 -3.75 -8.74
N ILE A 64 33.58 -3.18 -9.94
CA ILE A 64 34.33 -3.84 -11.02
C ILE A 64 35.78 -4.07 -10.57
N LEU A 65 36.46 -3.06 -10.01
CA LEU A 65 37.84 -3.21 -9.52
C LEU A 65 37.96 -4.27 -8.41
N GLN A 66 37.03 -4.29 -7.46
CA GLN A 66 36.98 -5.34 -6.43
C GLN A 66 36.79 -6.73 -7.05
N ALA A 67 36.00 -6.84 -8.13
CA ALA A 67 35.81 -8.08 -8.85
C ALA A 67 37.11 -8.57 -9.50
N VAL A 68 37.86 -7.66 -10.11
CA VAL A 68 39.16 -7.91 -10.75
C VAL A 68 40.20 -8.36 -9.73
N GLU A 69 40.19 -7.77 -8.54
CA GLU A 69 41.12 -8.09 -7.44
C GLU A 69 40.73 -9.36 -6.66
N ASN A 70 39.65 -10.06 -7.07
CA ASN A 70 39.03 -11.18 -6.35
C ASN A 70 38.61 -10.83 -4.91
N GLU A 71 38.38 -9.56 -4.64
CA GLU A 71 37.76 -9.07 -3.39
C GLU A 71 36.23 -9.20 -3.45
N PHE A 72 35.68 -9.27 -4.67
CA PHE A 72 34.27 -9.45 -5.00
C PHE A 72 34.13 -10.49 -6.12
N CYS A 73 33.04 -11.25 -6.19
CA CYS A 73 32.83 -12.22 -7.27
C CYS A 73 32.01 -11.57 -8.39
N LYS A 74 32.55 -11.54 -9.62
CA LYS A 74 31.88 -10.94 -10.80
C LYS A 74 30.55 -11.61 -11.17
N ASP A 75 30.37 -12.88 -10.83
CA ASP A 75 29.10 -13.59 -11.07
C ASP A 75 27.97 -13.10 -10.13
N LEU A 76 28.30 -12.19 -9.20
CA LEU A 76 27.38 -11.50 -8.30
C LEU A 76 27.06 -10.08 -8.74
N PHE A 77 27.54 -9.62 -9.89
CA PHE A 77 26.89 -8.45 -10.47
C PHE A 77 25.42 -8.79 -10.74
N PRO A 78 24.49 -7.83 -10.58
CA PRO A 78 23.05 -8.10 -10.50
C PRO A 78 22.56 -8.88 -11.72
N CYS A 79 22.37 -10.18 -11.53
CA CYS A 79 21.69 -11.00 -12.50
C CYS A 79 20.18 -10.79 -12.35
N ALA A 80 19.56 -10.41 -13.47
CA ALA A 80 18.13 -10.21 -13.70
C ALA A 80 17.54 -8.84 -13.29
N LYS A 81 17.19 -8.09 -14.34
CA LYS A 81 16.13 -7.09 -14.33
C LYS A 81 14.86 -7.74 -13.74
N ALA A 82 14.36 -7.24 -12.62
CA ALA A 82 13.06 -7.63 -12.11
C ALA A 82 12.00 -7.20 -13.13
N LEU A 83 11.57 -8.13 -13.99
CA LEU A 83 10.57 -7.90 -15.05
C LEU A 83 9.14 -7.73 -14.50
N TYR A 84 8.97 -7.63 -13.19
CA TYR A 84 7.66 -7.45 -12.57
C TYR A 84 7.45 -5.98 -12.19
N THR A 85 6.68 -5.27 -13.02
CA THR A 85 6.10 -3.98 -12.64
C THR A 85 4.70 -4.22 -12.12
N ALA A 86 4.57 -4.57 -10.82
CA ALA A 86 3.28 -4.44 -10.16
C ALA A 86 2.84 -2.97 -10.17
N PRO A 87 1.52 -2.69 -10.21
CA PRO A 87 1.00 -1.36 -9.97
C PRO A 87 1.50 -0.81 -8.63
N ASP A 88 1.75 0.50 -8.60
CA ASP A 88 2.33 1.16 -7.44
C ASP A 88 1.26 1.57 -6.42
N TYR A 89 1.27 0.91 -5.26
CA TYR A 89 0.39 1.21 -4.14
C TYR A 89 1.07 2.00 -3.01
N LEU A 90 2.36 2.25 -3.15
CA LEU A 90 3.26 2.59 -2.05
C LEU A 90 3.92 3.95 -2.21
N SER A 91 4.03 4.48 -3.43
CA SER A 91 4.79 5.70 -3.68
C SER A 91 4.38 6.91 -2.83
N GLY A 92 5.40 7.64 -2.34
CA GLY A 92 5.24 8.89 -1.60
C GLY A 92 4.66 8.74 -0.18
N ARG A 93 4.45 7.51 0.29
CA ARG A 93 3.91 7.23 1.63
C ARG A 93 4.93 7.53 2.74
N THR A 94 4.42 7.69 3.95
CA THR A 94 5.25 7.74 5.18
C THR A 94 5.48 6.32 5.71
N MET A 95 6.70 6.01 6.11
CA MET A 95 7.05 4.68 6.63
C MET A 95 7.75 4.76 7.99
N TYR A 96 7.29 3.96 8.93
CA TYR A 96 8.04 3.63 10.15
C TYR A 96 8.74 2.29 9.97
N CYS A 97 10.08 2.30 10.05
CA CYS A 97 10.90 1.10 10.10
C CYS A 97 11.48 0.94 11.51
N ASP A 98 11.39 -0.25 12.08
CA ASP A 98 12.00 -0.57 13.38
C ASP A 98 12.32 -2.05 13.47
N GLY A 99 13.32 -2.37 14.29
CA GLY A 99 14.01 -3.61 14.09
C GLY A 99 15.31 -3.77 14.85
N ASP A 100 16.09 -4.76 14.43
CA ASP A 100 17.42 -5.00 14.99
C ASP A 100 18.58 -4.54 14.08
N SER A 101 19.73 -5.19 14.18
CA SER A 101 20.92 -4.87 13.41
C SER A 101 20.73 -5.06 11.90
N VAL A 102 19.81 -5.94 11.46
CA VAL A 102 19.54 -6.18 10.04
C VAL A 102 18.75 -5.02 9.45
N ALA A 103 17.60 -4.64 10.03
CA ALA A 103 16.87 -3.44 9.61
C ALA A 103 17.65 -2.13 9.80
N TYR A 104 18.59 -2.08 10.76
CA TYR A 104 19.51 -0.95 10.89
C TYR A 104 20.53 -0.87 9.75
N GLY A 105 20.89 -1.99 9.12
CA GLY A 105 21.93 -2.04 8.08
C GLY A 105 23.35 -2.19 8.62
N SER A 106 23.54 -2.84 9.78
CA SER A 106 24.84 -2.93 10.48
C SER A 106 25.96 -3.63 9.68
N GLY A 107 25.58 -4.41 8.67
CA GLY A 107 26.53 -5.09 7.78
C GLY A 107 27.18 -4.15 6.77
N THR A 108 26.60 -2.99 6.55
CA THR A 108 26.98 -2.04 5.48
C THR A 108 27.87 -0.91 5.98
N ASP A 109 28.00 -0.78 7.30
CA ASP A 109 28.85 0.23 7.95
C ASP A 109 30.33 -0.20 7.87
N THR A 110 30.88 -0.17 6.66
CA THR A 110 32.26 -0.61 6.38
C THR A 110 33.29 0.49 6.66
N MET A 111 32.87 1.77 6.63
CA MET A 111 33.73 2.94 6.90
C MET A 111 33.20 3.91 7.98
N GLY A 112 32.15 3.57 8.72
CA GLY A 112 31.64 4.37 9.86
C GLY A 112 30.66 5.48 9.50
N ASN A 113 30.27 5.63 8.22
CA ASN A 113 29.66 6.87 7.71
C ASN A 113 28.29 6.69 7.04
N SER A 114 27.81 5.47 6.81
CA SER A 114 26.49 5.23 6.21
C SER A 114 26.02 3.79 6.43
N THR A 115 24.73 3.63 6.73
CA THR A 115 24.07 2.31 6.84
C THR A 115 22.97 2.18 5.78
N TYR A 116 22.85 1.01 5.18
CA TYR A 116 21.84 0.67 4.18
C TYR A 116 21.20 -0.68 4.50
N SER A 117 19.88 -0.73 4.57
CA SER A 117 19.11 -1.95 4.78
C SER A 117 17.97 -2.09 3.77
N PHE A 118 17.26 -3.21 3.82
CA PHE A 118 16.01 -3.38 3.06
C PHE A 118 14.98 -2.28 3.35
N CYS A 119 15.01 -1.64 4.53
CA CYS A 119 14.17 -0.48 4.81
C CYS A 119 14.57 0.73 3.94
N ASN A 120 15.87 0.96 3.73
CA ASN A 120 16.35 2.01 2.82
C ASN A 120 15.91 1.72 1.39
N TYR A 121 16.10 0.48 0.93
CA TYR A 121 15.67 0.08 -0.41
C TYR A 121 14.18 0.31 -0.65
N VAL A 122 13.31 -0.13 0.27
CA VAL A 122 11.86 0.09 0.16
C VAL A 122 11.54 1.58 0.12
N ALA A 123 12.19 2.39 0.97
CA ALA A 123 11.96 3.82 1.00
C ALA A 123 12.39 4.51 -0.30
N GLU A 124 13.54 4.14 -0.86
CA GLU A 124 14.06 4.71 -2.11
C GLU A 124 13.20 4.28 -3.30
N LYS A 125 12.90 2.98 -3.42
CA LYS A 125 12.10 2.41 -4.51
C LYS A 125 10.75 3.10 -4.67
N TYR A 126 10.11 3.43 -3.55
CA TYR A 126 8.78 4.05 -3.53
C TYR A 126 8.83 5.53 -3.10
N ASN A 127 10.01 6.17 -3.10
CA ASN A 127 10.18 7.58 -2.72
C ASN A 127 9.43 7.95 -1.41
N MET A 128 9.52 7.08 -0.39
CA MET A 128 8.83 7.23 0.88
C MET A 128 9.59 8.15 1.83
N THR A 129 8.85 8.84 2.69
CA THR A 129 9.45 9.51 3.86
C THR A 129 9.57 8.51 5.01
N MET A 130 10.79 8.04 5.28
CA MET A 130 11.05 7.01 6.29
C MET A 130 11.49 7.59 7.65
N THR A 131 10.92 7.08 8.74
CA THR A 131 11.46 7.15 10.10
C THR A 131 12.05 5.79 10.47
N ASN A 132 13.38 5.68 10.58
CA ASN A 132 14.05 4.45 11.01
C ASN A 132 14.40 4.52 12.51
N LYS A 133 13.90 3.55 13.29
CA LYS A 133 14.15 3.37 14.73
C LYS A 133 14.86 2.06 15.07
N ALA A 134 15.31 1.30 14.06
CA ALA A 134 16.01 0.04 14.28
C ALA A 134 17.26 0.26 15.14
N VAL A 135 17.56 -0.70 16.02
CA VAL A 135 18.70 -0.61 16.95
C VAL A 135 19.48 -1.92 16.92
N PRO A 136 20.78 -1.92 16.60
CA PRO A 136 21.59 -3.12 16.58
C PRO A 136 21.53 -3.93 17.88
N GLY A 137 21.36 -5.24 17.75
CA GLY A 137 21.38 -6.16 18.88
C GLY A 137 20.14 -6.13 19.78
N THR A 138 19.07 -5.41 19.44
CA THR A 138 17.87 -5.34 20.30
C THR A 138 16.95 -6.56 20.13
N THR A 139 16.19 -6.89 21.17
CA THR A 139 15.22 -8.00 21.19
C THR A 139 13.79 -7.49 20.98
N LEU A 140 12.89 -8.36 20.52
CA LEU A 140 11.44 -8.13 20.60
C LEU A 140 11.01 -7.96 22.05
N ALA A 141 11.43 -8.90 22.90
CA ALA A 141 11.06 -8.91 24.31
C ALA A 141 11.82 -7.88 25.15
N ILE A 142 11.17 -7.43 26.23
CA ILE A 142 11.81 -6.63 27.28
C ILE A 142 12.80 -7.52 28.03
N ARG A 143 14.03 -7.04 28.23
CA ARG A 143 15.07 -7.79 28.96
C ARG A 143 15.15 -7.35 30.41
N LYS A 144 14.97 -8.29 31.34
CA LYS A 144 15.20 -8.04 32.78
C LYS A 144 16.68 -7.75 33.04
N ASN A 145 16.96 -6.76 33.89
CA ASN A 145 18.29 -6.46 34.43
C ASN A 145 19.37 -6.11 33.38
N PHE A 146 19.00 -5.53 32.24
CA PHE A 146 19.99 -5.01 31.29
C PHE A 146 20.64 -3.74 31.87
N ILE A 147 21.97 -3.77 32.05
CA ILE A 147 22.76 -2.62 32.50
C ILE A 147 23.57 -2.12 31.30
N GLY A 148 23.13 -1.00 30.71
CA GLY A 148 23.74 -0.37 29.54
C GLY A 148 22.96 0.90 29.13
N THR A 149 23.59 1.84 28.43
CA THR A 149 23.12 3.24 28.37
C THR A 149 21.92 3.54 27.45
N ASN A 150 21.45 2.62 26.60
CA ASN A 150 20.12 2.70 25.96
C ASN A 150 19.92 1.55 24.97
N HIS A 151 19.24 0.46 25.34
CA HIS A 151 18.75 -0.51 24.35
C HIS A 151 17.36 -1.00 24.75
N LYS A 152 16.37 -0.12 24.59
CA LYS A 152 14.93 -0.48 24.63
C LYS A 152 14.66 -1.62 23.67
N SER A 153 13.73 -2.51 24.00
CA SER A 153 13.25 -3.55 23.09
C SER A 153 12.49 -2.96 21.89
N ILE A 154 12.26 -3.76 20.86
CA ILE A 154 11.41 -3.37 19.72
C ILE A 154 10.00 -3.04 20.22
N LEU A 155 9.46 -3.82 21.16
CA LEU A 155 8.15 -3.52 21.78
C LEU A 155 8.12 -2.13 22.42
N GLU A 156 9.14 -1.77 23.19
CA GLU A 156 9.22 -0.47 23.86
C GLU A 156 9.27 0.68 22.84
N ARG A 157 10.06 0.54 21.76
CA ARG A 157 10.17 1.58 20.72
C ARG A 157 8.92 1.70 19.86
N VAL A 158 8.30 0.58 19.48
CA VAL A 158 7.02 0.56 18.76
C VAL A 158 5.94 1.32 19.55
N ARG A 159 5.90 1.17 20.88
CA ARG A 159 4.97 1.91 21.76
C ARG A 159 5.26 3.41 21.87
N GLU A 160 6.46 3.85 21.45
CA GLU A 160 6.88 5.25 21.48
C GLU A 160 6.56 5.99 20.17
N MET A 161 6.04 5.30 19.15
CA MET A 161 5.52 5.97 17.96
C MET A 161 4.45 7.01 18.34
N LYS A 162 4.55 8.20 17.73
CA LYS A 162 3.64 9.34 17.97
C LYS A 162 2.96 9.87 16.71
N ASP A 163 3.63 9.74 15.58
CA ASP A 163 3.12 10.20 14.29
C ASP A 163 2.24 9.13 13.65
N ASP A 164 1.44 9.57 12.68
CA ASP A 164 0.72 8.69 11.78
C ASP A 164 1.67 8.21 10.67
N TYR A 165 1.63 6.91 10.38
CA TYR A 165 2.43 6.30 9.33
C TYR A 165 1.52 5.52 8.39
N ASP A 166 1.69 5.71 7.09
CA ASP A 166 0.99 4.91 6.08
C ASP A 166 1.48 3.44 6.10
N VAL A 167 2.78 3.24 6.33
CA VAL A 167 3.46 1.94 6.31
C VAL A 167 4.21 1.72 7.63
N ILE A 168 4.11 0.51 8.16
CA ILE A 168 4.89 0.05 9.33
C ILE A 168 5.62 -1.24 8.92
N LEU A 169 6.94 -1.19 8.86
CA LEU A 169 7.81 -2.28 8.46
C LEU A 169 8.68 -2.69 9.66
N LEU A 170 8.48 -3.91 10.16
CA LEU A 170 9.18 -4.39 11.35
C LEU A 170 10.01 -5.62 11.04
N ASP A 171 11.16 -5.77 11.68
CA ASP A 171 11.86 -7.05 11.79
C ASP A 171 12.18 -7.37 13.26
N GLY A 172 12.57 -8.62 13.53
CA GLY A 172 13.09 -8.99 14.84
C GLY A 172 12.98 -10.47 15.17
N GLY A 173 13.61 -10.87 16.27
CA GLY A 173 13.60 -12.26 16.77
C GLY A 173 14.96 -12.95 16.72
N PHE A 174 15.89 -12.53 15.85
CA PHE A 174 17.26 -13.05 15.85
C PHE A 174 17.95 -12.84 17.18
N ASN A 175 17.86 -11.64 17.73
CA ASN A 175 18.48 -11.35 19.02
C ASN A 175 17.77 -12.05 20.19
N ASP A 176 16.46 -12.31 20.10
CA ASP A 176 15.76 -13.15 21.09
C ASP A 176 16.33 -14.56 21.09
N LEU A 177 16.51 -15.13 19.91
CA LEU A 177 17.16 -16.43 19.68
C LEU A 177 18.61 -16.43 20.18
N PHE A 178 19.43 -15.45 19.80
CA PHE A 178 20.86 -15.42 20.12
C PHE A 178 21.12 -15.18 21.61
N LYS A 179 20.24 -14.43 22.27
CA LYS A 179 20.34 -14.11 23.70
C LYS A 179 19.56 -15.08 24.58
N ASN A 180 19.00 -16.15 23.99
CA ASN A 180 18.19 -17.16 24.68
C ASN A 180 17.06 -16.53 25.53
N VAL A 181 16.35 -15.56 24.96
CA VAL A 181 15.13 -15.03 25.57
C VAL A 181 14.14 -16.18 25.77
N LYS A 182 13.34 -16.12 26.84
CA LYS A 182 12.30 -17.14 27.05
C LYS A 182 11.30 -17.04 25.89
N ILE A 183 11.18 -18.11 25.09
CA ILE A 183 10.32 -18.13 23.90
C ILE A 183 8.85 -17.82 24.22
N GLY A 184 8.33 -18.34 25.34
CA GLY A 184 6.94 -18.17 25.73
C GLY A 184 5.98 -19.07 24.94
N SER A 185 4.69 -18.73 24.94
CA SER A 185 3.66 -19.44 24.18
C SER A 185 2.64 -18.44 23.67
N MET A 186 2.20 -18.59 22.42
CA MET A 186 1.08 -17.82 21.87
C MET A 186 -0.18 -18.09 22.71
N THR A 187 -0.88 -17.02 23.11
CA THR A 187 -2.19 -17.15 23.74
C THR A 187 -3.27 -17.55 22.73
N ASP A 188 -4.41 -18.07 23.21
CA ASP A 188 -5.54 -18.50 22.36
C ASP A 188 -5.89 -17.47 21.27
N LYS A 189 -6.29 -17.94 20.08
CA LYS A 189 -6.59 -17.05 18.92
C LYS A 189 -7.62 -15.97 19.26
N SER A 190 -8.59 -16.27 20.12
CA SER A 190 -9.61 -15.31 20.58
C SER A 190 -9.11 -14.29 21.60
N ASN A 191 -7.95 -14.53 22.24
CA ASN A 191 -7.38 -13.60 23.21
C ASN A 191 -6.75 -12.39 22.51
N LYS A 192 -7.49 -11.28 22.52
CA LYS A 192 -7.08 -9.95 22.05
C LYS A 192 -6.97 -8.94 23.19
N SER A 193 -6.63 -9.41 24.40
CA SER A 193 -6.72 -8.63 25.64
C SER A 193 -5.65 -7.54 25.80
N GLY A 194 -4.56 -7.60 25.03
CA GLY A 194 -3.42 -6.69 25.21
C GLY A 194 -2.58 -6.97 26.47
N LYS A 195 -2.84 -8.09 27.17
CA LYS A 195 -2.14 -8.47 28.41
C LYS A 195 -1.33 -9.75 28.19
N TYR A 196 -0.05 -9.58 27.93
CA TYR A 196 0.86 -10.67 27.58
C TYR A 196 2.15 -10.62 28.43
N ASP A 197 2.89 -11.73 28.49
CA ASP A 197 4.20 -11.76 29.17
C ASP A 197 5.28 -11.14 28.27
N GLU A 198 5.44 -9.82 28.37
CA GLU A 198 6.35 -8.99 27.54
C GLU A 198 7.85 -9.28 27.75
N TYR A 199 8.18 -10.12 28.73
CA TYR A 199 9.53 -10.65 28.94
C TYR A 199 9.81 -11.93 28.14
N THR A 200 8.83 -12.39 27.36
CA THR A 200 8.96 -13.52 26.43
C THR A 200 8.84 -13.05 24.99
N THR A 201 9.45 -13.77 24.05
CA THR A 201 9.33 -13.47 22.62
C THR A 201 7.87 -13.49 22.18
N ALA A 202 7.11 -14.52 22.58
CA ALA A 202 5.69 -14.62 22.29
C ALA A 202 4.91 -13.41 22.80
N GLY A 203 4.99 -13.12 24.10
CA GLY A 203 4.17 -12.08 24.70
C GLY A 203 4.55 -10.68 24.25
N ALA A 204 5.82 -10.45 23.91
CA ALA A 204 6.25 -9.19 23.33
C ALA A 204 5.71 -8.97 21.93
N LEU A 205 5.78 -9.99 21.05
CA LEU A 205 5.22 -9.89 19.71
C LEU A 205 3.69 -9.75 19.75
N GLU A 206 2.99 -10.47 20.62
CA GLU A 206 1.54 -10.28 20.81
C GLU A 206 1.20 -8.85 21.26
N SER A 207 2.05 -8.25 22.10
CA SER A 207 1.88 -6.88 22.57
C SER A 207 2.14 -5.84 21.47
N ILE A 208 3.13 -6.08 20.60
CA ILE A 208 3.38 -5.29 19.38
C ILE A 208 2.14 -5.36 18.48
N CYS A 209 1.67 -6.56 18.16
CA CYS A 209 0.52 -6.76 17.26
C CYS A 209 -0.75 -6.10 17.81
N TYR A 210 -1.02 -6.26 19.11
CA TYR A 210 -2.13 -5.59 19.78
C TYR A 210 -2.03 -4.06 19.65
N PHE A 211 -0.86 -3.49 19.96
CA PHE A 211 -0.65 -2.05 19.89
C PHE A 211 -0.88 -1.51 18.47
N LEU A 212 -0.34 -2.18 17.45
CA LEU A 212 -0.51 -1.80 16.05
C LEU A 212 -1.98 -1.89 15.61
N ASN A 213 -2.72 -2.93 15.99
CA ASN A 213 -4.12 -3.06 15.63
C ASN A 213 -5.03 -2.07 16.35
N MET A 214 -4.64 -1.57 17.53
CA MET A 214 -5.43 -0.57 18.26
C MET A 214 -5.17 0.85 17.75
N ASN A 215 -3.91 1.18 17.45
CA ASN A 215 -3.49 2.56 17.20
C ASN A 215 -3.20 2.87 15.72
N TYR A 216 -2.86 1.87 14.92
CA TYR A 216 -2.41 2.03 13.53
C TYR A 216 -3.26 1.22 12.54
N LYS A 217 -4.59 1.26 12.69
CA LYS A 217 -5.53 0.39 11.96
C LYS A 217 -5.41 0.50 10.44
N SER A 218 -5.34 1.73 9.92
CA SER A 218 -5.25 2.01 8.49
C SER A 218 -3.88 1.66 7.89
N SER A 219 -2.82 1.66 8.69
CA SER A 219 -1.46 1.44 8.19
C SER A 219 -1.31 0.08 7.52
N ILE A 220 -0.61 0.05 6.39
CA ILE A 220 -0.07 -1.15 5.76
C ILE A 220 1.05 -1.66 6.67
N LYS A 221 1.04 -2.96 6.98
CA LYS A 221 1.98 -3.56 7.94
C LYS A 221 2.64 -4.76 7.29
N LEU A 222 3.94 -4.91 7.52
CA LEU A 222 4.68 -6.10 7.14
C LEU A 222 5.72 -6.41 8.22
N PHE A 223 5.78 -7.69 8.62
CA PHE A 223 6.86 -8.19 9.47
C PHE A 223 7.86 -8.98 8.61
N VAL A 224 9.15 -8.75 8.81
CA VAL A 224 10.23 -9.42 8.09
C VAL A 224 10.86 -10.45 9.03
N LEU A 225 10.81 -11.73 8.63
CA LEU A 225 11.63 -12.77 9.23
C LEU A 225 12.91 -12.88 8.40
N CYS A 226 14.06 -12.74 9.06
CA CYS A 226 15.36 -12.83 8.41
C CYS A 226 15.71 -14.27 8.02
N HIS A 227 16.77 -14.41 7.23
CA HIS A 227 17.31 -15.67 6.70
C HIS A 227 17.67 -16.70 7.77
N ASP A 228 17.95 -17.92 7.32
CA ASP A 228 18.34 -19.03 8.19
C ASP A 228 19.81 -18.93 8.62
N CYS A 229 20.03 -19.08 9.92
CA CYS A 229 21.35 -19.31 10.49
C CYS A 229 21.45 -20.80 10.89
N SER A 230 22.08 -21.61 10.05
CA SER A 230 22.32 -23.06 10.20
C SER A 230 22.87 -23.47 11.57
N LYS A 231 23.70 -22.63 12.21
CA LYS A 231 24.26 -22.90 13.55
C LYS A 231 23.24 -22.71 14.68
N LYS A 232 22.05 -22.19 14.39
CA LYS A 232 21.00 -21.85 15.38
C LYS A 232 19.86 -22.86 15.29
N THR A 233 20.08 -24.04 15.85
CA THR A 233 19.12 -25.17 15.82
C THR A 233 17.73 -24.89 16.41
N LYS A 234 17.54 -23.80 17.16
CA LYS A 234 16.25 -23.36 17.69
C LYS A 234 15.51 -22.36 16.81
N GLN A 235 16.10 -21.86 15.72
CA GLN A 235 15.51 -20.81 14.90
C GLN A 235 14.12 -21.18 14.38
N SER A 236 13.97 -22.40 13.84
CA SER A 236 12.68 -22.90 13.34
C SER A 236 11.57 -22.86 14.39
N GLN A 237 11.88 -23.08 15.67
CA GLN A 237 10.91 -22.97 16.77
C GLN A 237 10.47 -21.51 16.99
N TYR A 238 11.40 -20.55 16.90
CA TYR A 238 11.09 -19.13 17.00
C TYR A 238 10.30 -18.65 15.79
N TRP A 239 10.72 -18.97 14.57
CA TRP A 239 10.06 -18.52 13.33
C TRP A 239 8.63 -19.08 13.26
N THR A 240 8.46 -20.36 13.58
CA THR A 240 7.12 -20.98 13.66
C THR A 240 6.22 -20.27 14.68
N LEU A 241 6.75 -19.94 15.87
CA LEU A 241 5.98 -19.18 16.86
C LEU A 241 5.62 -17.77 16.35
N ILE A 242 6.59 -17.06 15.76
CA ILE A 242 6.42 -15.70 15.24
C ILE A 242 5.34 -15.69 14.16
N LYS A 243 5.44 -16.56 13.15
CA LYS A 243 4.43 -16.73 12.09
C LYS A 243 3.04 -16.99 12.65
N ASN A 244 2.92 -17.94 13.58
CA ASN A 244 1.63 -18.24 14.22
C ASN A 244 1.00 -17.03 14.94
N ILE A 245 1.82 -16.21 15.60
CA ILE A 245 1.35 -14.98 16.25
C ILE A 245 0.92 -13.95 15.21
N LEU A 246 1.72 -13.73 14.17
CA LEU A 246 1.41 -12.80 13.09
C LEU A 246 0.10 -13.19 12.38
N ASP A 247 -0.08 -14.47 12.08
CA ASP A 247 -1.32 -15.05 11.54
C ASP A 247 -2.50 -14.81 12.47
N LYS A 248 -2.34 -15.07 13.78
CA LYS A 248 -3.37 -14.79 14.78
C LYS A 248 -3.82 -13.33 14.71
N TRP A 249 -2.92 -12.39 14.44
CA TRP A 249 -3.19 -10.96 14.43
C TRP A 249 -3.47 -10.37 13.06
N GLU A 250 -3.48 -11.20 12.02
CA GLU A 250 -3.66 -10.78 10.62
C GLU A 250 -2.61 -9.72 10.21
N ILE A 251 -1.38 -9.87 10.70
CA ILE A 251 -0.24 -9.06 10.29
C ILE A 251 0.54 -9.86 9.24
N PRO A 252 0.55 -9.43 7.97
CA PRO A 252 1.32 -10.09 6.93
C PRO A 252 2.81 -10.11 7.25
N TYR A 253 3.50 -11.11 6.71
CA TYR A 253 4.94 -11.24 6.85
C TYR A 253 5.59 -11.75 5.57
N VAL A 254 6.91 -11.54 5.49
CA VAL A 254 7.81 -12.14 4.51
C VAL A 254 8.85 -12.95 5.27
N ASP A 255 9.08 -14.19 4.86
CA ASP A 255 10.15 -15.03 5.41
C ASP A 255 11.27 -15.15 4.38
N LEU A 256 12.38 -14.46 4.64
CA LEU A 256 13.49 -14.40 3.69
C LEU A 256 14.20 -15.75 3.52
N SER A 257 14.02 -16.71 4.45
CA SER A 257 14.48 -18.09 4.25
C SER A 257 13.61 -18.87 3.26
N GLU A 258 12.34 -18.48 3.09
CA GLU A 258 11.42 -19.11 2.13
C GLU A 258 11.47 -18.41 0.77
N GLU A 259 11.76 -17.10 0.75
CA GLU A 259 11.85 -16.31 -0.48
C GLU A 259 13.24 -16.35 -1.15
N THR A 260 14.28 -16.77 -0.43
CA THR A 260 15.67 -16.66 -0.90
C THR A 260 16.51 -17.87 -0.49
N GLU A 261 17.58 -18.14 -1.23
CA GLU A 261 18.58 -19.15 -0.86
C GLU A 261 19.66 -18.59 0.09
N LEU A 262 19.44 -17.41 0.69
CA LEU A 262 20.44 -16.77 1.55
C LEU A 262 20.54 -17.52 2.89
N THR A 263 21.74 -18.00 3.23
CA THR A 263 21.99 -18.83 4.42
C THR A 263 23.45 -18.69 4.86
N ASP A 264 23.75 -19.08 6.12
CA ASP A 264 25.11 -19.11 6.65
C ASP A 264 25.87 -20.46 6.50
N ASP A 265 25.26 -21.48 5.89
CA ASP A 265 25.87 -22.81 5.70
C ASP A 265 26.71 -22.95 4.42
N ASN A 266 26.66 -21.96 3.53
CA ASN A 266 27.48 -21.88 2.34
C ASN A 266 28.60 -20.84 2.53
N GLU A 267 29.86 -21.29 2.50
CA GLU A 267 31.04 -20.45 2.71
C GLU A 267 31.20 -19.34 1.65
N GLU A 268 30.77 -19.63 0.43
CA GLU A 268 30.77 -18.68 -0.67
C GLU A 268 29.73 -17.58 -0.42
N ILE A 269 28.47 -17.98 -0.15
CA ILE A 269 27.37 -17.05 0.16
C ILE A 269 27.71 -16.21 1.40
N THR A 270 28.21 -16.83 2.46
CA THR A 270 28.56 -16.09 3.68
C THR A 270 29.60 -15.01 3.43
N THR A 271 30.68 -15.36 2.75
CA THR A 271 31.80 -14.43 2.49
C THR A 271 31.40 -13.28 1.58
N GLN A 272 30.48 -13.52 0.65
CA GLN A 272 30.07 -12.55 -0.36
C GLN A 272 28.93 -11.63 0.07
N TYR A 273 27.98 -12.13 0.87
CA TYR A 273 26.71 -11.43 1.14
C TYR A 273 26.58 -10.91 2.57
N PHE A 274 27.51 -11.25 3.46
CA PHE A 274 27.48 -10.87 4.87
C PHE A 274 28.75 -10.16 5.30
N LYS A 275 28.60 -9.35 6.34
CA LYS A 275 29.69 -8.57 6.94
C LYS A 275 30.91 -9.44 7.21
N TYR A 276 32.05 -9.06 6.64
CA TYR A 276 33.29 -9.77 6.84
C TYR A 276 33.78 -9.67 8.29
N ASN A 277 34.05 -10.81 8.90
CA ASN A 277 34.67 -10.91 10.21
C ASN A 277 36.18 -11.16 10.05
N THR A 278 36.98 -10.14 10.38
CA THR A 278 38.44 -10.17 10.26
C THR A 278 39.12 -11.22 11.14
N THR A 279 38.46 -11.66 12.23
CA THR A 279 38.99 -12.68 13.13
C THR A 279 38.79 -14.08 12.55
N THR A 280 37.60 -14.37 12.04
CA THR A 280 37.29 -15.71 11.47
C THR A 280 37.65 -15.81 9.99
N LYS A 281 37.99 -14.68 9.35
CA LYS A 281 38.26 -14.55 7.91
C LYS A 281 37.12 -15.06 7.03
N LYS A 282 35.88 -14.87 7.47
CA LYS A 282 34.65 -15.29 6.79
C LYS A 282 33.57 -14.24 7.03
N GLY A 283 32.53 -14.22 6.20
CA GLY A 283 31.32 -13.47 6.54
C GLY A 283 30.70 -13.97 7.84
N ASP A 284 30.06 -13.07 8.58
CA ASP A 284 29.49 -13.40 9.88
C ASP A 284 28.17 -14.19 9.81
N GLY A 285 27.58 -14.31 8.62
CA GLY A 285 26.34 -15.05 8.37
C GLY A 285 25.10 -14.43 9.03
N ILE A 286 25.20 -13.19 9.52
CA ILE A 286 24.15 -12.53 10.30
C ILE A 286 23.79 -11.18 9.68
N HIS A 287 24.78 -10.37 9.30
CA HIS A 287 24.55 -8.99 8.88
C HIS A 287 24.73 -8.85 7.37
N PRO A 288 23.64 -8.70 6.58
CA PRO A 288 23.74 -8.57 5.13
C PRO A 288 24.49 -7.30 4.73
N LEU A 289 25.27 -7.38 3.64
CA LEU A 289 25.92 -6.24 3.00
C LEU A 289 24.92 -5.36 2.25
N ALA A 290 25.37 -4.20 1.74
CA ALA A 290 24.51 -3.27 1.00
C ALA A 290 23.93 -3.95 -0.25
N TYR A 291 24.78 -4.66 -0.98
CA TYR A 291 24.38 -5.45 -2.15
C TYR A 291 23.23 -6.42 -1.85
N THR A 292 23.35 -7.21 -0.78
CA THR A 292 22.31 -8.15 -0.33
C THR A 292 20.99 -7.43 -0.02
N ASN A 293 21.06 -6.24 0.57
CA ASN A 293 19.87 -5.43 0.84
C ASN A 293 19.26 -4.83 -0.44
N MET A 294 20.07 -4.42 -1.41
CA MET A 294 19.60 -3.82 -2.67
C MET A 294 19.00 -4.87 -3.63
N LYS A 295 19.56 -6.08 -3.66
CA LYS A 295 19.25 -7.06 -4.71
C LYS A 295 18.49 -8.29 -4.23
N ILE A 296 18.49 -8.58 -2.94
CA ILE A 296 17.83 -9.77 -2.39
C ILE A 296 16.75 -9.39 -1.38
N TYR A 297 17.14 -8.80 -0.25
CA TYR A 297 16.18 -8.50 0.82
C TYR A 297 15.20 -7.41 0.41
N GLY A 298 15.71 -6.28 -0.07
CA GLY A 298 14.92 -5.12 -0.47
C GLY A 298 13.84 -5.47 -1.48
N PRO A 299 14.16 -6.12 -2.62
CA PRO A 299 13.18 -6.54 -3.60
C PRO A 299 12.10 -7.47 -3.04
N ALA A 300 12.49 -8.52 -2.29
CA ALA A 300 11.53 -9.46 -1.71
C ALA A 300 10.58 -8.78 -0.71
N VAL A 301 11.12 -7.91 0.16
CA VAL A 301 10.33 -7.14 1.12
C VAL A 301 9.43 -6.12 0.40
N ALA A 302 9.94 -5.42 -0.61
CA ALA A 302 9.20 -4.42 -1.38
C ALA A 302 8.04 -5.05 -2.15
N GLU A 303 8.26 -6.17 -2.82
CA GLU A 303 7.22 -6.91 -3.54
C GLU A 303 6.13 -7.38 -2.58
N LYS A 304 6.52 -8.02 -1.46
CA LYS A 304 5.54 -8.48 -0.48
C LYS A 304 4.75 -7.32 0.11
N LEU A 305 5.40 -6.19 0.40
CA LEU A 305 4.73 -5.02 0.93
C LEU A 305 3.74 -4.43 -0.08
N ASN A 306 4.10 -4.38 -1.37
CA ASN A 306 3.22 -3.89 -2.42
C ASN A 306 2.02 -4.83 -2.65
N GLU A 307 2.23 -6.15 -2.60
CA GLU A 307 1.16 -7.16 -2.61
C GLU A 307 0.19 -6.95 -1.44
N VAL A 308 0.71 -6.71 -0.23
CA VAL A 308 -0.13 -6.42 0.95
C VAL A 308 -0.95 -5.13 0.75
N ALA A 309 -0.35 -4.10 0.18
CA ALA A 309 -1.05 -2.85 -0.14
C ALA A 309 -2.14 -3.05 -1.21
N GLN A 310 -1.83 -3.83 -2.26
CA GLN A 310 -2.79 -4.22 -3.30
C GLN A 310 -3.98 -5.00 -2.74
N ASN A 311 -3.74 -5.94 -1.83
CA ASN A 311 -4.80 -6.73 -1.20
C ASN A 311 -5.73 -5.89 -0.33
N LYS A 312 -5.27 -4.72 0.16
CA LYS A 312 -6.09 -3.76 0.91
C LYS A 312 -6.88 -2.78 0.03
N SER A 313 -6.49 -2.56 -1.22
CA SER A 313 -7.22 -1.65 -2.10
C SER A 313 -8.57 -2.23 -2.53
N GLU A 314 -9.52 -1.38 -2.86
CA GLU A 314 -10.86 -1.76 -3.28
C GLU A 314 -11.29 -0.96 -4.51
N LEU A 315 -11.85 -1.65 -5.52
CA LEU A 315 -12.60 -1.00 -6.59
C LEU A 315 -13.97 -0.57 -6.05
N VAL A 316 -14.12 0.73 -5.83
CA VAL A 316 -15.36 1.35 -5.34
C VAL A 316 -16.18 1.82 -6.54
N VAL A 317 -17.39 1.29 -6.63
CA VAL A 317 -18.44 1.77 -7.55
C VAL A 317 -19.59 2.32 -6.69
N PRO A 318 -19.99 3.59 -6.86
CA PRO A 318 -20.96 4.25 -5.95
C PRO A 318 -22.35 3.64 -5.93
N ILE A 319 -22.73 2.90 -6.99
CA ILE A 319 -24.03 2.28 -7.16
C ILE A 319 -23.87 0.87 -7.73
N THR A 320 -24.82 -0.01 -7.43
CA THR A 320 -24.92 -1.36 -8.03
C THR A 320 -26.12 -1.49 -8.96
N GLU A 321 -27.08 -0.56 -8.85
CA GLU A 321 -28.33 -0.52 -9.61
C GLU A 321 -28.52 0.90 -10.14
N LEU A 322 -28.89 1.02 -11.41
CA LEU A 322 -29.12 2.30 -12.07
C LEU A 322 -30.40 2.21 -12.92
N SER A 323 -31.37 3.08 -12.64
CA SER A 323 -32.55 3.24 -13.50
C SER A 323 -32.47 4.56 -14.25
N MET A 324 -32.63 4.52 -15.58
CA MET A 324 -32.48 5.68 -16.46
C MET A 324 -33.67 5.80 -17.40
N GLY A 325 -34.04 7.04 -17.73
CA GLY A 325 -34.89 7.31 -18.87
C GLY A 325 -34.09 7.22 -20.18
N LEU A 326 -34.75 6.78 -21.26
CA LEU A 326 -34.14 6.71 -22.59
C LEU A 326 -33.45 8.04 -22.98
N PHE A 327 -32.24 7.98 -23.57
CA PHE A 327 -31.39 9.12 -23.93
C PHE A 327 -30.74 9.89 -22.76
N GLU A 328 -31.00 9.54 -21.50
CA GLU A 328 -30.23 10.10 -20.39
C GLU A 328 -28.80 9.53 -20.35
N THR A 329 -27.94 10.22 -19.59
CA THR A 329 -26.56 9.78 -19.35
C THR A 329 -26.23 9.82 -17.86
N TYR A 330 -25.30 8.97 -17.42
CA TYR A 330 -24.87 8.87 -16.02
C TYR A 330 -23.36 8.54 -15.94
N SER A 331 -22.59 9.22 -15.09
CA SER A 331 -21.16 8.95 -14.90
C SER A 331 -20.92 8.13 -13.64
N LEU A 332 -20.28 6.96 -13.79
CA LEU A 332 -20.10 5.99 -12.70
C LEU A 332 -19.15 6.44 -11.58
N ASN A 333 -18.31 7.48 -11.77
CA ASN A 333 -17.40 8.03 -10.73
C ASN A 333 -16.65 6.93 -9.93
N SER A 334 -16.28 5.85 -10.60
CA SER A 334 -15.58 4.70 -10.01
C SER A 334 -14.18 5.11 -9.56
N LYS A 335 -13.67 4.49 -8.49
CA LYS A 335 -12.29 4.74 -8.01
C LYS A 335 -11.69 3.51 -7.35
N ILE A 336 -10.36 3.48 -7.22
CA ILE A 336 -9.64 2.47 -6.46
C ILE A 336 -9.14 3.12 -5.16
N THR A 337 -9.42 2.52 -4.00
CA THR A 337 -8.89 2.99 -2.71
C THR A 337 -7.42 2.58 -2.55
N GLU A 338 -6.67 3.25 -1.67
CA GLU A 338 -5.25 2.94 -1.39
C GLU A 338 -4.26 3.06 -2.57
N LEU A 339 -4.73 3.40 -3.77
CA LEU A 339 -3.90 3.58 -4.94
C LEU A 339 -3.09 4.88 -4.85
N ARG A 340 -1.80 4.82 -5.22
CA ARG A 340 -0.90 5.98 -5.31
C ARG A 340 -0.39 6.21 -6.74
N GLY A 341 -0.18 5.15 -7.52
CA GLY A 341 0.13 5.20 -8.94
C GLY A 341 -1.10 5.08 -9.84
N ASP A 342 -0.87 4.73 -11.10
CA ASP A 342 -1.93 4.55 -12.10
C ASP A 342 -2.33 3.08 -12.24
N ILE A 343 -3.64 2.86 -12.38
CA ILE A 343 -4.22 1.57 -12.78
C ILE A 343 -5.21 1.86 -13.89
N GLU A 344 -5.10 1.12 -14.99
CA GLU A 344 -6.05 1.24 -16.08
C GLU A 344 -7.40 0.68 -15.64
N MET A 345 -8.44 1.48 -15.86
CA MET A 345 -9.83 1.09 -15.64
C MET A 345 -10.52 0.97 -16.99
N SER A 346 -11.28 -0.10 -17.17
CA SER A 346 -12.04 -0.39 -18.38
C SER A 346 -13.49 -0.63 -18.04
N TYR A 347 -14.36 -0.28 -18.98
CA TYR A 347 -15.81 -0.39 -18.86
C TYR A 347 -16.35 -1.19 -20.03
N TYR A 348 -17.31 -2.06 -19.75
CA TYR A 348 -17.94 -2.92 -20.74
C TYR A 348 -19.44 -2.97 -20.51
N SER A 349 -20.24 -2.94 -21.58
CA SER A 349 -21.68 -3.17 -21.53
C SER A 349 -22.01 -4.52 -22.14
N SER A 350 -22.81 -5.34 -21.43
CA SER A 350 -23.30 -6.62 -21.95
C SER A 350 -24.31 -6.45 -23.09
N ASN A 351 -24.96 -5.28 -23.20
CA ASN A 351 -25.84 -4.94 -24.31
C ASN A 351 -25.83 -3.42 -24.61
N PRO A 352 -24.90 -2.94 -25.47
CA PRO A 352 -24.80 -1.54 -25.85
C PRO A 352 -26.03 -0.96 -26.54
N SER A 353 -26.93 -1.80 -27.06
CA SER A 353 -28.22 -1.37 -27.64
C SER A 353 -29.27 -0.98 -26.60
N ILE A 354 -29.03 -1.29 -25.32
CA ILE A 354 -29.85 -0.86 -24.17
C ILE A 354 -29.14 0.28 -23.44
N ALA A 355 -27.87 0.09 -23.05
CA ALA A 355 -27.05 1.16 -22.51
C ALA A 355 -25.59 0.96 -22.94
N SER A 356 -24.97 1.99 -23.52
CA SER A 356 -23.54 2.00 -23.82
C SER A 356 -22.75 2.68 -22.69
N VAL A 357 -21.46 2.41 -22.60
CA VAL A 357 -20.54 3.06 -21.65
C VAL A 357 -19.26 3.44 -22.39
N ASP A 358 -18.73 4.64 -22.13
CA ASP A 358 -17.46 5.09 -22.70
C ASP A 358 -16.25 4.77 -21.79
N GLU A 359 -15.05 5.10 -22.26
CA GLU A 359 -13.79 4.88 -21.56
C GLU A 359 -13.68 5.60 -20.20
N ASN A 360 -14.48 6.65 -19.99
CA ASN A 360 -14.51 7.44 -18.76
C ASN A 360 -15.65 7.00 -17.82
N GLY A 361 -16.32 5.90 -18.12
CA GLY A 361 -17.42 5.37 -17.32
C GLY A 361 -18.72 6.18 -17.44
N LYS A 362 -18.91 6.95 -18.52
CA LYS A 362 -20.17 7.61 -18.82
C LYS A 362 -21.11 6.65 -19.55
N ILE A 363 -22.18 6.27 -18.87
CA ILE A 363 -23.26 5.44 -19.40
C ILE A 363 -24.23 6.31 -20.19
N SER A 364 -24.67 5.84 -21.36
CA SER A 364 -25.73 6.46 -22.17
C SER A 364 -26.85 5.46 -22.42
N ALA A 365 -28.09 5.84 -22.11
CA ALA A 365 -29.27 5.01 -22.34
C ALA A 365 -29.67 5.04 -23.83
N THR A 366 -29.51 3.91 -24.53
CA THR A 366 -29.69 3.80 -25.99
C THR A 366 -30.98 3.07 -26.39
N GLY A 367 -31.51 2.19 -25.53
CA GLY A 367 -32.74 1.44 -25.77
C GLY A 367 -33.37 0.92 -24.48
N ILE A 368 -34.68 0.65 -24.50
CA ILE A 368 -35.43 0.17 -23.33
C ILE A 368 -35.08 -1.29 -23.04
N GLY A 369 -34.87 -1.61 -21.76
CA GLY A 369 -34.59 -2.96 -21.28
C GLY A 369 -33.55 -2.98 -20.16
N ASP A 370 -33.04 -4.18 -19.88
CA ASP A 370 -32.04 -4.43 -18.85
C ASP A 370 -30.68 -4.79 -19.46
N THR A 371 -29.61 -4.24 -18.91
CA THR A 371 -28.23 -4.61 -19.24
C THR A 371 -27.33 -4.50 -18.01
N VAL A 372 -26.08 -4.96 -18.14
CA VAL A 372 -25.08 -4.91 -17.07
C VAL A 372 -23.86 -4.17 -17.59
N ILE A 373 -23.40 -3.18 -16.82
CA ILE A 373 -22.11 -2.53 -17.03
C ILE A 373 -21.10 -3.18 -16.09
N THR A 374 -20.01 -3.71 -16.66
CA THR A 374 -18.88 -4.29 -15.93
C THR A 374 -17.73 -3.29 -15.92
N ILE A 375 -17.18 -3.06 -14.73
CA ILE A 375 -15.99 -2.23 -14.49
C ILE A 375 -14.86 -3.18 -14.13
N SER A 376 -13.75 -3.10 -14.84
CA SER A 376 -12.57 -3.95 -14.64
C SER A 376 -11.30 -3.11 -14.54
N THR A 377 -10.36 -3.52 -13.70
CA THR A 377 -9.05 -2.87 -13.54
C THR A 377 -7.93 -3.77 -14.04
N SER A 378 -6.80 -3.18 -14.48
CA SER A 378 -5.66 -3.96 -14.99
C SER A 378 -5.02 -4.89 -13.93
N ASP A 379 -5.25 -4.62 -12.65
CA ASP A 379 -4.84 -5.47 -11.53
C ASP A 379 -5.87 -6.58 -11.19
N GLY A 380 -6.90 -6.75 -12.01
CA GLY A 380 -7.82 -7.89 -11.98
C GLY A 380 -9.09 -7.71 -11.13
N LYS A 381 -9.37 -6.51 -10.59
CA LYS A 381 -10.60 -6.26 -9.81
C LYS A 381 -11.77 -6.01 -10.74
N THR A 382 -12.95 -6.50 -10.35
CA THR A 382 -14.18 -6.36 -11.14
C THR A 382 -15.39 -6.02 -10.28
N LYS A 383 -16.29 -5.19 -10.83
CA LYS A 383 -17.60 -4.84 -10.25
C LYS A 383 -18.64 -4.70 -11.36
N ASN A 384 -19.91 -4.92 -11.03
CA ASN A 384 -21.03 -4.83 -11.96
C ASN A 384 -22.06 -3.80 -11.50
N VAL A 385 -22.71 -3.15 -12.46
CA VAL A 385 -23.87 -2.28 -12.28
C VAL A 385 -24.99 -2.77 -13.17
N ASN A 386 -26.11 -3.15 -12.57
CA ASN A 386 -27.32 -3.49 -13.31
C ASN A 386 -28.00 -2.19 -13.74
N VAL A 387 -28.28 -2.07 -15.04
CA VAL A 387 -28.89 -0.89 -15.65
C VAL A 387 -30.25 -1.26 -16.22
N ASN A 388 -31.28 -0.58 -15.74
CA ASN A 388 -32.65 -0.71 -16.23
C ASN A 388 -33.07 0.59 -16.93
N VAL A 389 -33.20 0.54 -18.25
CA VAL A 389 -33.61 1.68 -19.07
C VAL A 389 -35.11 1.60 -19.35
N LYS A 390 -35.82 2.68 -19.05
CA LYS A 390 -37.26 2.82 -19.24
C LYS A 390 -37.60 3.99 -20.16
N PHE A 391 -38.91 4.22 -20.37
CA PHE A 391 -39.36 5.46 -20.99
C PHE A 391 -38.92 6.66 -20.16
N LEU A 392 -38.61 7.77 -20.85
CA LEU A 392 -38.35 9.04 -20.19
C LEU A 392 -39.53 9.45 -19.32
N ALA A 393 -39.24 9.96 -18.12
CA ALA A 393 -40.25 10.57 -17.28
C ALA A 393 -40.99 11.67 -18.04
N MET A 394 -42.29 11.48 -18.28
CA MET A 394 -43.20 12.48 -18.85
C MET A 394 -44.04 13.13 -17.77
N ALA A 395 -44.22 12.45 -16.63
CA ALA A 395 -44.89 12.99 -15.46
C ALA A 395 -44.05 12.71 -14.20
N VAL A 396 -43.76 13.77 -13.46
CA VAL A 396 -43.17 13.68 -12.12
C VAL A 396 -44.06 14.33 -11.09
N SER A 397 -44.07 13.78 -9.89
CA SER A 397 -44.83 14.30 -8.76
C SER A 397 -43.99 14.33 -7.50
N PHE A 398 -44.31 15.25 -6.60
CA PHE A 398 -43.91 15.14 -5.22
C PHE A 398 -45.06 14.52 -4.45
N GLY A 399 -44.78 13.61 -3.52
CA GLY A 399 -45.82 13.05 -2.63
C GLY A 399 -46.59 14.11 -1.82
N LYS A 400 -46.06 15.33 -1.74
CA LYS A 400 -46.74 16.53 -1.21
C LYS A 400 -46.45 17.74 -2.10
N ASN A 401 -47.50 18.46 -2.49
CA ASN A 401 -47.38 19.71 -3.25
C ASN A 401 -47.22 20.96 -2.36
N LYS A 402 -47.29 20.79 -1.03
CA LYS A 402 -47.05 21.84 -0.02
C LYS A 402 -46.36 21.25 1.20
N ILE A 403 -45.40 21.99 1.76
CA ILE A 403 -44.69 21.65 3.01
C ILE A 403 -44.65 22.87 3.92
N SER A 404 -44.74 22.65 5.23
CA SER A 404 -44.52 23.66 6.25
C SER A 404 -43.34 23.25 7.14
N LEU A 405 -42.35 24.13 7.27
CA LEU A 405 -41.15 23.92 8.08
C LEU A 405 -40.99 25.08 9.05
N SER A 406 -40.52 24.80 10.26
CA SER A 406 -40.05 25.86 11.14
C SER A 406 -38.67 26.34 10.69
N GLU A 407 -38.40 27.63 10.86
CA GLU A 407 -37.09 28.23 10.59
C GLU A 407 -35.96 27.43 11.27
N GLY A 408 -34.91 27.09 10.51
CA GLY A 408 -33.81 26.22 10.92
C GLY A 408 -34.00 24.72 10.64
N ASN A 409 -35.21 24.26 10.32
CA ASN A 409 -35.46 22.85 10.01
C ASN A 409 -35.23 22.52 8.53
N SER A 410 -35.03 21.24 8.24
CA SER A 410 -34.89 20.71 6.88
C SER A 410 -35.87 19.59 6.57
N SER A 411 -36.18 19.39 5.29
CA SER A 411 -36.96 18.24 4.80
C SER A 411 -36.48 17.82 3.41
N LEU A 412 -36.63 16.54 3.08
CA LEU A 412 -36.34 16.01 1.75
C LEU A 412 -37.60 16.05 0.88
N LEU A 413 -37.46 16.39 -0.41
CA LEU A 413 -38.49 16.19 -1.41
C LEU A 413 -38.25 14.86 -2.14
N ASN A 414 -39.14 13.89 -1.93
CA ASN A 414 -39.10 12.64 -2.67
C ASN A 414 -39.83 12.83 -4.00
N LEU A 415 -39.10 12.72 -5.10
CA LEU A 415 -39.65 12.68 -6.45
C LEU A 415 -40.24 11.30 -6.73
N SER A 416 -41.41 11.26 -7.35
CA SER A 416 -42.04 10.05 -7.87
C SER A 416 -42.23 10.19 -9.37
N VAL A 417 -41.81 9.16 -10.10
CA VAL A 417 -42.02 8.99 -11.55
C VAL A 417 -43.20 8.03 -11.77
N ALA A 418 -43.87 8.14 -12.92
CA ALA A 418 -44.95 7.22 -13.27
C ALA A 418 -44.44 5.79 -13.50
N ASP A 419 -45.33 4.80 -13.34
CA ASP A 419 -44.99 3.40 -13.58
C ASP A 419 -44.56 3.20 -15.04
N GLY A 420 -43.42 2.51 -15.23
CA GLY A 420 -42.84 2.29 -16.56
C GLY A 420 -41.97 3.44 -17.08
N GLU A 421 -41.83 4.54 -16.31
CA GLU A 421 -40.94 5.65 -16.62
C GLU A 421 -39.76 5.72 -15.63
N ALA A 422 -38.70 6.43 -16.01
CA ALA A 422 -37.55 6.69 -15.15
C ALA A 422 -36.86 8.04 -15.47
N THR A 423 -36.09 8.51 -14.50
CA THR A 423 -35.11 9.59 -14.68
C THR A 423 -33.93 9.36 -13.71
N CYS A 424 -32.70 9.54 -14.19
CA CYS A 424 -31.48 9.45 -13.39
C CYS A 424 -30.84 10.82 -13.12
N SER A 425 -31.41 11.91 -13.63
CA SER A 425 -30.86 13.26 -13.49
C SER A 425 -31.96 14.29 -13.29
N THR A 426 -31.86 15.03 -12.18
CA THR A 426 -32.81 16.07 -11.81
C THR A 426 -32.08 17.25 -11.19
N THR A 427 -32.66 18.45 -11.35
CA THR A 427 -32.14 19.69 -10.77
C THR A 427 -33.20 20.37 -9.94
N TYR A 428 -32.84 20.77 -8.72
CA TYR A 428 -33.72 21.46 -7.79
C TYR A 428 -33.39 22.95 -7.71
N SER A 429 -34.41 23.79 -7.62
CA SER A 429 -34.25 25.23 -7.47
C SER A 429 -35.32 25.83 -6.57
N SER A 430 -35.01 26.96 -5.92
CA SER A 430 -35.96 27.73 -5.13
C SER A 430 -36.15 29.11 -5.76
N THR A 431 -37.40 29.56 -5.86
CA THR A 431 -37.71 30.93 -6.35
C THR A 431 -37.24 32.03 -5.40
N ASP A 432 -37.06 31.68 -4.13
CA ASP A 432 -36.52 32.56 -3.09
C ASP A 432 -35.72 31.72 -2.07
N PRO A 433 -34.40 31.53 -2.31
CA PRO A 433 -33.51 30.84 -1.39
C PRO A 433 -33.38 31.50 -0.02
N THR A 434 -33.71 32.80 0.11
CA THR A 434 -33.64 33.50 1.40
C THR A 434 -34.75 33.08 2.35
N VAL A 435 -35.88 32.61 1.81
CA VAL A 435 -36.97 31.99 2.57
C VAL A 435 -36.67 30.51 2.81
N ALA A 436 -36.40 29.74 1.74
CA ALA A 436 -35.94 28.36 1.85
C ALA A 436 -35.03 28.00 0.68
N SER A 437 -33.84 27.49 0.97
CA SER A 437 -32.90 26.96 -0.01
C SER A 437 -33.15 25.47 -0.24
N VAL A 438 -32.70 24.95 -1.38
CA VAL A 438 -32.74 23.53 -1.70
C VAL A 438 -31.37 23.12 -2.23
N ASP A 439 -30.89 21.96 -1.83
CA ASP A 439 -29.72 21.35 -2.45
C ASP A 439 -30.05 20.89 -3.87
N GLU A 440 -29.23 21.30 -4.84
CA GLU A 440 -29.51 21.19 -6.27
C GLU A 440 -29.71 19.75 -6.75
N TYR A 441 -29.09 18.76 -6.09
CA TYR A 441 -29.09 17.36 -6.52
C TYR A 441 -29.86 16.43 -5.58
N SER A 442 -29.77 16.64 -4.27
CA SER A 442 -30.47 15.79 -3.29
C SER A 442 -31.92 16.20 -3.04
N GLY A 443 -32.31 17.43 -3.38
CA GLY A 443 -33.66 17.94 -3.08
C GLY A 443 -33.91 18.20 -1.59
N LYS A 444 -32.84 18.30 -0.78
CA LYS A 444 -32.93 18.66 0.64
C LYS A 444 -33.22 20.16 0.78
N ILE A 445 -34.41 20.48 1.28
CA ILE A 445 -34.83 21.85 1.59
C ILE A 445 -34.31 22.25 2.98
N THR A 446 -33.80 23.47 3.11
CA THR A 446 -33.48 24.12 4.39
C THR A 446 -34.33 25.38 4.55
N ALA A 447 -35.07 25.47 5.66
CA ALA A 447 -35.93 26.60 5.97
C ALA A 447 -35.11 27.74 6.61
N ASN A 448 -34.98 28.87 5.91
CA ASN A 448 -34.04 29.93 6.28
C ASN A 448 -34.72 31.11 6.96
N LYS A 449 -35.88 31.55 6.46
CA LYS A 449 -36.59 32.70 7.02
C LYS A 449 -38.09 32.56 6.85
N THR A 450 -38.83 32.97 7.88
CA THR A 450 -40.30 33.04 7.83
C THR A 450 -40.79 33.68 6.53
N GLY A 451 -41.66 32.96 5.81
CA GLY A 451 -42.10 33.39 4.48
C GLY A 451 -42.69 32.23 3.68
N LYS A 452 -42.83 32.46 2.37
CA LYS A 452 -43.36 31.50 1.41
C LYS A 452 -42.50 31.52 0.15
N THR A 453 -42.03 30.36 -0.30
CA THR A 453 -41.30 30.19 -1.55
C THR A 453 -41.77 28.93 -2.29
N THR A 454 -41.35 28.75 -3.52
CA THR A 454 -41.62 27.56 -4.32
C THR A 454 -40.32 26.87 -4.66
N VAL A 455 -40.24 25.58 -4.36
CA VAL A 455 -39.15 24.71 -4.79
C VAL A 455 -39.61 23.93 -6.01
N SER A 456 -38.80 23.93 -7.07
CA SER A 456 -39.05 23.19 -8.30
C SER A 456 -38.03 22.07 -8.46
N CYS A 457 -38.44 20.95 -9.03
CA CYS A 457 -37.55 19.91 -9.54
C CYS A 457 -37.80 19.77 -11.03
N THR A 458 -36.73 19.76 -11.82
CA THR A 458 -36.75 19.62 -13.27
C THR A 458 -35.90 18.42 -13.68
N THR A 459 -36.49 17.48 -14.42
CA THR A 459 -35.80 16.33 -15.02
C THR A 459 -34.91 16.76 -16.18
N ALA A 460 -33.99 15.90 -16.62
CA ALA A 460 -33.10 16.19 -17.74
C ALA A 460 -33.83 16.55 -19.06
N ASN A 461 -35.01 15.95 -19.30
CA ASN A 461 -35.87 16.26 -20.45
C ASN A 461 -36.83 17.45 -20.22
N GLY A 462 -36.70 18.18 -19.11
CA GLY A 462 -37.42 19.43 -18.85
C GLY A 462 -38.77 19.31 -18.14
N VAL A 463 -39.20 18.10 -17.75
CA VAL A 463 -40.45 17.92 -16.99
C VAL A 463 -40.25 18.49 -15.59
N THR A 464 -41.17 19.38 -15.18
CA THR A 464 -41.03 20.15 -13.94
C THR A 464 -42.21 19.92 -13.00
N VAL A 465 -41.91 19.69 -11.73
CA VAL A 465 -42.87 19.68 -10.62
C VAL A 465 -42.51 20.73 -9.58
N ARG A 466 -43.51 21.25 -8.87
CA ARG A 466 -43.35 22.33 -7.88
C ARG A 466 -43.93 21.94 -6.53
N CYS A 467 -43.26 22.33 -5.46
CA CYS A 467 -43.72 22.25 -4.09
C CYS A 467 -43.71 23.63 -3.45
N LEU A 468 -44.81 23.98 -2.79
CA LEU A 468 -44.93 25.23 -2.05
C LEU A 468 -44.38 25.07 -0.63
N VAL A 469 -43.38 25.86 -0.28
CA VAL A 469 -42.72 25.80 1.03
C VAL A 469 -43.16 27.00 1.86
N TYR A 470 -43.73 26.72 3.03
CA TYR A 470 -44.04 27.69 4.05
C TYR A 470 -43.02 27.58 5.17
N VAL A 471 -42.36 28.69 5.50
CA VAL A 471 -41.48 28.76 6.67
C VAL A 471 -42.20 29.53 7.75
N THR A 472 -42.36 28.89 8.91
CA THR A 472 -42.95 29.50 10.11
C THR A 472 -41.88 29.82 11.13
N LYS A 473 -42.14 30.78 12.03
CA LYS A 473 -41.24 31.04 13.15
C LYS A 473 -41.05 29.77 13.97
N GLY A 474 -39.80 29.47 14.31
CA GLY A 474 -39.50 28.46 15.31
C GLY A 474 -40.21 28.79 16.62
N VAL A 475 -40.86 27.80 17.23
CA VAL A 475 -41.40 27.95 18.58
C VAL A 475 -40.19 28.12 19.51
N GLN A 476 -39.87 29.34 19.93
CA GLN A 476 -39.00 29.53 21.07
C GLN A 476 -39.72 28.91 22.27
N SER A 477 -39.20 27.79 22.79
CA SER A 477 -39.53 27.36 24.13
C SER A 477 -39.16 28.50 25.06
N LYS A 478 -40.16 29.21 25.58
CA LYS A 478 -39.96 30.10 26.72
C LYS A 478 -39.46 29.20 27.85
N ILE A 479 -38.17 29.22 28.12
CA ILE A 479 -37.61 28.71 29.36
C ILE A 479 -38.22 29.58 30.46
N GLN A 480 -39.28 29.08 31.10
CA GLN A 480 -39.73 29.61 32.39
C GLN A 480 -38.58 29.36 33.37
N LYS A 481 -37.87 30.43 33.72
CA LYS A 481 -37.06 30.45 34.94
C LYS A 481 -38.03 30.36 36.11
N ALA A 482 -37.98 29.24 36.84
CA ALA A 482 -38.48 29.09 38.20
C ALA A 482 -37.30 28.76 39.09
#